data_AF-A0A2R3JXI7-F1
#
_entry.id   AF-A0A2R3JXI7-F1
#
_cell.length_a   1.000
_cell.length_b   1.000
_cell.length_c   1.000
_cell.angle_alpha   90.00
_cell.angle_beta   90.00
_cell.angle_gamma   90.00
#
_symmetry.space_group_name_H-M   'P 1'
#
loop_
_entity.id
_entity.type
_entity.pdbx_description
1 polymer ?
#
loop_
_entity_poly.entity_id
_entity_poly.type
_entity_poly.pdbx_seq_one_letter_code
_entity_poly.pdbx_strand_id
1 'polypeptide(L)'
;MDLDKVYQLMDKFEQSSLTDFEYRDQEFEIQLGKKGHRKATVAGQPVPLPNAPVTEVAPVTPAPVVNTPVTPAATPTPVGTRLAPEQTTDEIDPKECVTAPVVGIYYQAHSADEAPYVKIGDHVSVGQQVGLIQAMQMMRPVVAQQAGQVKALLAKNGDEVNFGQPLLQLALDTPSEV
;
A
#
# COMPACT_ATOMS: atom_id res chain seq x y z
N MET A 1 13.39 11.78 22.87
CA MET A 1 14.49 10.84 23.22
C MET A 1 15.67 11.62 23.77
N ASP A 2 16.36 11.11 24.80
CA ASP A 2 17.49 11.79 25.44
C ASP A 2 18.81 11.50 24.72
N LEU A 3 19.68 12.50 24.50
CA LEU A 3 20.97 12.32 23.82
C LEU A 3 21.90 11.35 24.57
N ASP A 4 21.86 11.34 25.90
CA ASP A 4 22.65 10.41 26.74
C ASP A 4 22.39 8.93 26.40
N LYS A 5 21.13 8.59 26.11
CA LYS A 5 20.74 7.22 25.74
C LYS A 5 21.27 6.82 24.37
N VAL A 6 21.39 7.77 23.44
CA VAL A 6 21.98 7.54 22.12
C VAL A 6 23.47 7.24 22.23
N TYR A 7 24.21 7.97 23.08
CA TYR A 7 25.63 7.68 23.34
C TYR A 7 25.83 6.31 24.01
N GLN A 8 24.98 5.95 24.97
CA GLN A 8 25.01 4.62 25.59
C GLN A 8 24.71 3.50 24.59
N LEU A 9 23.78 3.72 23.66
CA LEU A 9 23.48 2.78 22.57
C LEU A 9 24.67 2.61 21.62
N MET A 10 25.35 3.72 21.28
CA MET A 10 26.55 3.69 20.44
C MET A 10 27.69 2.89 21.09
N ASP A 11 27.97 3.11 22.39
CA ASP A 11 29.00 2.38 23.14
C ASP A 11 28.71 0.88 23.22
N LYS A 12 27.45 0.51 23.51
CA LYS A 12 27.02 -0.90 23.52
C LYS A 12 27.07 -1.55 22.14
N PHE A 13 26.75 -0.80 21.09
CA PHE A 13 26.84 -1.29 19.72
C PHE A 13 28.30 -1.54 19.31
N GLU A 14 29.25 -0.69 19.73
CA GLU A 14 30.68 -0.89 19.48
C GLU A 14 31.22 -2.15 20.18
N GLN A 15 30.81 -2.39 21.42
CA GLN A 15 31.17 -3.58 22.22
C GLN A 15 30.50 -4.86 21.70
N SER A 16 29.45 -4.73 20.90
CA SER A 16 28.75 -5.85 20.29
C SER A 16 29.40 -6.32 18.99
N SER A 17 29.11 -7.56 18.60
CA SER A 17 29.48 -8.14 17.31
C SER A 17 28.51 -7.74 16.18
N LEU A 18 27.60 -6.81 16.43
CA LEU A 18 26.61 -6.35 15.44
C LEU A 18 27.30 -5.49 14.39
N THR A 19 26.94 -5.74 13.13
CA THR A 19 27.42 -4.97 11.97
C THR A 19 26.48 -3.83 11.65
N ASP A 20 25.17 -4.07 11.80
CA ASP A 20 24.09 -3.15 11.46
C ASP A 20 23.02 -3.23 12.56
N PHE A 21 22.43 -2.09 12.91
CA PHE A 21 21.33 -1.98 13.86
C PHE A 21 20.37 -0.90 13.37
N GLU A 22 19.10 -1.28 13.24
CA GLU A 22 18.01 -0.39 12.82
C GLU A 22 16.92 -0.41 13.89
N TYR A 23 16.52 0.77 14.33
CA TYR A 23 15.39 0.97 15.24
C TYR A 23 14.50 2.09 14.71
N ARG A 24 13.21 1.82 14.58
CA ARG A 24 12.22 2.77 14.08
C ARG A 24 11.08 2.91 15.08
N ASP A 25 10.79 4.15 15.42
CA ASP A 25 9.63 4.56 16.22
C ASP A 25 8.71 5.46 15.37
N GLN A 26 7.56 5.89 15.91
CA GLN A 26 6.61 6.75 15.19
C GLN A 26 7.17 8.16 14.93
N GLU A 27 8.13 8.60 15.75
CA GLU A 27 8.69 9.95 15.69
C GLU A 27 10.13 10.02 15.15
N PHE A 28 10.90 8.93 15.20
CA PHE A 28 12.31 8.95 14.77
C PHE A 28 12.85 7.57 14.36
N GLU A 29 13.93 7.59 13.58
CA GLU A 29 14.65 6.41 13.12
C GLU A 29 16.13 6.49 13.51
N ILE A 30 16.68 5.38 14.01
CA ILE A 30 18.09 5.21 14.38
C ILE A 30 18.68 4.10 13.51
N GLN A 31 19.71 4.45 12.73
CA GLN A 31 20.51 3.50 11.96
C GLN A 31 21.96 3.56 12.43
N LEU A 32 22.48 2.46 12.96
CA LEU A 32 23.89 2.29 13.33
C LEU A 32 24.53 1.24 12.41
N GLY A 33 25.68 1.56 11.83
CA GLY A 33 26.44 0.65 10.99
C GLY A 33 27.92 0.72 11.33
N LYS A 34 28.55 -0.43 11.55
CA LYS A 34 29.99 -0.53 11.80
C LYS A 34 30.71 -0.33 10.46
N LYS A 35 31.60 0.66 10.36
CA LYS A 35 32.33 0.97 9.11
C LYS A 35 33.04 -0.29 8.61
N GLY A 36 32.53 -0.86 7.52
CA GLY A 36 33.02 -2.10 6.91
C GLY A 36 32.04 -2.80 5.97
N HIS A 37 30.73 -2.55 6.10
CA HIS A 37 29.71 -3.18 5.25
C HIS A 37 28.79 -2.15 4.57
N ARG A 38 29.34 -1.36 3.65
CA ARG A 38 28.48 -0.71 2.63
C ARG A 38 28.16 -1.75 1.57
N LYS A 39 26.93 -2.27 1.58
CA LYS A 39 26.39 -3.07 0.48
C LYS A 39 26.31 -2.17 -0.76
N ALA A 40 27.30 -2.31 -1.64
CA ALA A 40 27.35 -1.60 -2.91
C ALA A 40 26.12 -1.99 -3.75
N THR A 41 25.22 -1.06 -3.99
CA THR A 41 24.20 -1.19 -5.04
C THR A 41 24.90 -1.10 -6.39
N VAL A 42 25.21 -2.26 -6.98
CA VAL A 42 25.65 -2.38 -8.37
C VAL A 42 24.48 -1.98 -9.26
N ALA A 43 24.67 -0.89 -9.99
CA ALA A 43 23.89 -0.54 -11.17
C ALA A 43 24.07 -1.64 -12.23
N GLY A 44 23.08 -2.52 -12.36
CA GLY A 44 23.02 -3.52 -13.42
C GLY A 44 22.55 -2.85 -14.72
N GLN A 45 23.47 -2.74 -15.67
CA GLN A 45 23.25 -2.28 -17.04
C GLN A 45 22.30 -3.23 -17.80
N PRO A 46 21.42 -2.75 -18.70
CA PRO A 46 20.69 -3.62 -19.60
C PRO A 46 21.63 -4.18 -20.67
N VAL A 47 21.71 -5.51 -20.75
CA VAL A 47 22.32 -6.25 -21.86
C VAL A 47 21.36 -6.28 -23.06
N PRO A 48 21.77 -5.87 -24.28
CA PRO A 48 20.94 -6.01 -25.47
C PRO A 48 20.96 -7.47 -25.96
N LEU A 49 19.77 -8.04 -26.17
CA LEU A 49 19.61 -9.37 -26.79
C LEU A 49 19.83 -9.29 -28.32
N PRO A 50 20.55 -10.25 -28.92
CA PRO A 50 20.80 -10.31 -30.37
C PRO A 50 19.56 -10.64 -31.22
N ASN A 51 19.46 -9.96 -32.36
CA ASN A 51 18.54 -10.23 -33.47
C ASN A 51 18.64 -11.67 -33.99
N ALA A 52 17.50 -12.30 -34.27
CA ALA A 52 17.38 -13.49 -35.11
C ALA A 52 16.65 -13.16 -36.44
N PRO A 53 17.04 -13.76 -37.58
CA PRO A 53 16.58 -13.39 -38.92
C PRO A 53 15.25 -14.05 -39.38
N VAL A 54 14.44 -13.20 -40.03
CA VAL A 54 13.54 -13.36 -41.19
C VAL A 54 12.87 -14.72 -41.49
N THR A 55 11.54 -14.70 -41.60
CA THR A 55 10.83 -15.51 -42.62
C THR A 55 9.77 -14.66 -43.29
N GLU A 56 9.98 -14.47 -44.58
CA GLU A 56 9.14 -13.81 -45.57
C GLU A 56 7.89 -14.67 -45.85
N VAL A 57 6.69 -14.07 -45.78
CA VAL A 57 5.49 -14.62 -46.41
C VAL A 57 4.78 -13.49 -47.17
N ALA A 58 4.50 -13.81 -48.43
CA ALA A 58 4.00 -12.95 -49.50
C ALA A 58 2.70 -12.16 -49.21
N PRO A 59 2.47 -11.06 -49.95
CA PRO A 59 1.37 -10.13 -49.73
C PRO A 59 0.01 -10.67 -50.22
N VAL A 60 -1.00 -10.59 -49.37
CA VAL A 60 -2.41 -10.70 -49.77
C VAL A 60 -3.06 -9.32 -49.68
N THR A 61 -3.48 -8.82 -50.83
CA THR A 61 -4.29 -7.62 -51.00
C THR A 61 -5.74 -7.92 -50.60
N PRO A 62 -6.37 -7.12 -49.73
CA PRO A 62 -7.79 -6.87 -49.84
C PRO A 62 -8.12 -5.41 -50.16
N ALA A 63 -9.15 -5.28 -50.98
CA ALA A 63 -9.64 -4.10 -51.68
C ALA A 63 -10.08 -2.93 -50.76
N PRO A 64 -10.11 -1.69 -51.29
CA PRO A 64 -10.58 -0.52 -50.54
C PRO A 64 -12.09 -0.60 -50.32
N VAL A 65 -12.51 -0.75 -49.07
CA VAL A 65 -13.90 -0.50 -48.68
C VAL A 65 -14.12 1.00 -48.53
N VAL A 66 -15.11 1.48 -49.27
CA VAL A 66 -15.62 2.84 -49.32
C VAL A 66 -16.06 3.28 -47.92
N ASN A 67 -15.33 4.25 -47.36
CA ASN A 67 -15.73 4.95 -46.14
C ASN A 67 -16.73 6.04 -46.54
N THR A 68 -18.00 5.83 -46.20
CA THR A 68 -19.04 6.85 -46.33
C THR A 68 -19.01 7.76 -45.09
N PRO A 69 -18.98 9.09 -45.26
CA PRO A 69 -18.95 10.02 -44.14
C PRO A 69 -20.32 10.05 -43.46
N VAL A 70 -20.38 9.60 -42.21
CA VAL A 70 -21.50 9.90 -41.31
C VAL A 70 -21.27 11.26 -40.65
N THR A 71 -22.32 12.06 -40.73
CA THR A 71 -22.52 13.44 -40.30
C THR A 71 -21.88 13.82 -38.95
N PRO A 72 -21.28 15.03 -38.84
CA PRO A 72 -20.71 15.53 -37.60
C PRO A 72 -21.75 15.93 -36.55
N ALA A 73 -21.48 15.45 -35.33
CA ALA A 73 -21.46 16.18 -34.07
C ALA A 73 -22.63 17.15 -33.76
N ALA A 74 -23.56 16.67 -32.95
CA ALA A 74 -24.33 17.52 -32.05
C ALA A 74 -23.44 17.97 -30.87
N THR A 75 -23.55 19.26 -30.58
CA THR A 75 -22.87 20.09 -29.58
C THR A 75 -23.23 19.73 -28.12
N PRO A 76 -22.47 20.25 -27.13
CA PRO A 76 -22.29 19.67 -25.81
C PRO A 76 -23.43 19.96 -24.84
N THR A 77 -23.69 19.04 -23.92
CA THR A 77 -24.41 19.32 -22.68
C THR A 77 -23.57 18.87 -21.49
N PRO A 78 -23.02 19.77 -20.67
CA PRO A 78 -22.49 19.43 -19.37
C PRO A 78 -23.67 19.35 -18.38
N VAL A 79 -24.27 18.17 -18.28
CA VAL A 79 -25.04 17.77 -17.08
C VAL A 79 -24.05 16.96 -16.26
N GLY A 80 -23.46 17.53 -15.21
CA GLY A 80 -24.20 17.83 -14.00
C GLY A 80 -24.02 16.65 -13.07
N THR A 81 -23.06 16.81 -12.14
CA THR A 81 -23.02 16.20 -10.82
C THR A 81 -23.70 14.84 -10.69
N ARG A 82 -22.94 13.76 -10.92
CA ARG A 82 -23.29 12.46 -10.35
C ARG A 82 -22.61 12.34 -9.00
N LEU A 83 -23.36 12.84 -8.02
CA LEU A 83 -23.35 12.53 -6.60
C LEU A 83 -22.42 11.37 -6.24
N ALA A 84 -21.29 11.74 -5.64
CA ALA A 84 -20.65 10.90 -4.64
C ALA A 84 -21.74 10.48 -3.63
N PRO A 85 -21.80 9.22 -3.20
CA PRO A 85 -22.63 8.89 -2.07
C PRO A 85 -22.06 9.61 -0.85
N GLU A 86 -22.78 10.63 -0.39
CA GLU A 86 -22.75 11.08 1.01
C GLU A 86 -23.06 9.84 1.86
N GLN A 87 -22.00 9.16 2.29
CA GLN A 87 -22.07 8.23 3.40
C GLN A 87 -21.96 9.12 4.64
N THR A 88 -23.06 9.18 5.39
CA THR A 88 -23.19 9.70 6.74
C THR A 88 -21.85 9.75 7.46
N THR A 89 -21.41 10.96 7.79
CA THR A 89 -20.36 11.17 8.79
C THR A 89 -20.96 10.77 10.15
N ASP A 90 -21.01 9.46 10.40
CA ASP A 90 -20.83 8.98 11.76
C ASP A 90 -19.43 9.48 12.11
N GLU A 91 -19.29 10.26 13.18
CA GLU A 91 -18.02 10.82 13.63
C GLU A 91 -17.01 9.66 13.70
N ILE A 92 -16.17 9.52 12.66
CA ILE A 92 -15.24 8.40 12.57
C ILE A 92 -14.16 8.71 13.57
N ASP A 93 -14.29 8.16 14.78
CA ASP A 93 -13.29 8.29 15.81
C ASP A 93 -11.97 7.72 15.28
N PRO A 94 -10.92 8.55 15.10
CA PRO A 94 -9.66 8.09 14.52
C PRO A 94 -8.98 7.03 15.40
N LYS A 95 -9.36 6.96 16.70
CA LYS A 95 -8.89 5.94 17.65
C LYS A 95 -9.50 4.56 17.39
N GLU A 96 -10.69 4.52 16.81
CA GLU A 96 -11.41 3.29 16.48
C GLU A 96 -11.10 2.80 15.06
N CYS A 97 -10.21 3.48 14.34
CA CYS A 97 -9.87 3.15 12.96
C CYS A 97 -8.47 2.57 12.85
N VAL A 98 -8.34 1.54 12.00
CA VAL A 98 -7.02 1.16 11.49
C VAL A 98 -6.72 2.02 10.27
N THR A 99 -5.64 2.77 10.38
CA THR A 99 -5.20 3.72 9.37
C THR A 99 -4.06 3.16 8.52
N ALA A 100 -3.89 3.69 7.32
CA ALA A 100 -2.79 3.35 6.43
C ALA A 100 -1.44 3.86 6.98
N PRO A 101 -0.46 2.96 7.26
CA PRO A 101 0.86 3.36 7.75
C PRO A 101 1.76 3.97 6.68
N VAL A 102 1.42 3.82 5.39
CA VAL A 102 2.17 4.35 4.24
C VAL A 102 1.21 4.71 3.12
N VAL A 103 1.65 5.57 2.20
CA VAL A 103 0.93 5.87 0.96
C VAL A 103 1.10 4.71 -0.03
N GLY A 104 0.02 4.28 -0.69
CA GLY A 104 0.08 3.20 -1.68
C GLY A 104 -1.28 2.68 -2.11
N ILE A 105 -1.31 1.45 -2.62
CA ILE A 105 -2.54 0.75 -3.02
C ILE A 105 -2.93 -0.25 -1.93
N TYR A 106 -4.14 -0.16 -1.41
CA TYR A 106 -4.66 -1.08 -0.40
C TYR A 106 -5.22 -2.37 -1.03
N TYR A 107 -4.89 -3.51 -0.43
CA TYR A 107 -5.40 -4.82 -0.81
C TYR A 107 -5.98 -5.54 0.40
N GLN A 108 -7.12 -6.19 0.20
CA GLN A 108 -7.83 -6.94 1.23
C GLN A 108 -7.30 -8.37 1.39
N ALA A 109 -6.55 -8.87 0.41
CA ALA A 109 -5.97 -10.22 0.37
C ALA A 109 -4.57 -10.18 -0.28
N HIS A 110 -3.78 -11.26 -0.15
CA HIS A 110 -2.47 -11.34 -0.80
C HIS A 110 -2.55 -11.38 -2.34
N SER A 111 -3.64 -11.92 -2.86
CA SER A 111 -3.91 -12.07 -4.28
C SER A 111 -5.42 -11.98 -4.52
N ALA A 112 -5.83 -11.64 -5.75
CA ALA A 112 -7.24 -11.44 -6.08
C ALA A 112 -8.11 -12.71 -5.94
N ASP A 113 -7.50 -13.89 -5.96
CA ASP A 113 -8.17 -15.20 -5.83
C ASP A 113 -8.29 -15.66 -4.37
N GLU A 114 -7.61 -14.99 -3.44
CA GLU A 114 -7.57 -15.38 -2.02
C GLU A 114 -8.68 -14.69 -1.23
N ALA A 115 -9.11 -15.32 -0.14
CA ALA A 115 -10.07 -14.71 0.78
C ALA A 115 -9.48 -13.45 1.42
N PRO A 116 -10.30 -12.40 1.67
CA PRO A 116 -9.82 -11.23 2.38
C PRO A 116 -9.39 -11.59 3.80
N TYR A 117 -8.36 -10.92 4.30
CA TYR A 117 -7.82 -11.11 5.65
C TYR A 117 -8.89 -10.94 6.73
N VAL A 118 -9.81 -9.99 6.51
CA VAL A 118 -10.91 -9.69 7.43
C VAL A 118 -12.18 -9.36 6.64
N LYS A 119 -13.33 -9.54 7.28
CA LYS A 119 -14.66 -9.19 6.76
C LYS A 119 -15.41 -8.40 7.81
N ILE A 120 -16.46 -7.69 7.38
CA ILE A 120 -17.37 -7.00 8.32
C ILE A 120 -17.97 -8.05 9.27
N GLY A 121 -17.95 -7.76 10.57
CA GLY A 121 -18.38 -8.65 11.64
C GLY A 121 -17.28 -9.57 12.19
N ASP A 122 -16.11 -9.64 11.54
CA ASP A 122 -14.98 -10.44 12.04
C ASP A 122 -14.33 -9.78 13.27
N HIS A 123 -13.80 -10.60 14.16
CA HIS A 123 -13.09 -10.12 15.36
C HIS A 123 -11.59 -10.10 15.09
N VAL A 124 -10.96 -8.95 15.33
CA VAL A 124 -9.52 -8.75 15.13
C VAL A 124 -8.80 -8.58 16.47
N SER A 125 -7.62 -9.18 16.58
CA SER A 125 -6.71 -9.02 17.71
C SER A 125 -5.61 -7.99 17.44
N VAL A 126 -5.02 -7.44 18.51
CA VAL A 126 -3.83 -6.57 18.39
C VAL A 126 -2.71 -7.31 17.64
N GLY A 127 -2.14 -6.66 16.63
CA GLY A 127 -1.09 -7.21 15.77
C GLY A 127 -1.59 -8.12 14.65
N GLN A 128 -2.88 -8.45 14.59
CA GLN A 128 -3.44 -9.25 13.50
C GLN A 128 -3.36 -8.47 12.19
N GLN A 129 -2.93 -9.16 11.12
CA GLN A 129 -2.91 -8.58 9.78
C GLN A 129 -4.34 -8.46 9.24
N VAL A 130 -4.72 -7.24 8.85
CA VAL A 130 -6.06 -6.90 8.36
C VAL A 130 -6.06 -6.49 6.88
N GLY A 131 -4.88 -6.40 6.26
CA GLY A 131 -4.74 -5.99 4.87
C GLY A 131 -3.28 -5.87 4.45
N LEU A 132 -3.07 -5.46 3.21
CA LEU A 132 -1.76 -5.15 2.64
C LEU A 132 -1.80 -3.77 1.99
N ILE A 133 -0.69 -3.05 2.04
CA ILE A 133 -0.50 -1.85 1.23
C ILE A 133 0.72 -2.07 0.34
N GLN A 134 0.52 -1.91 -0.96
CA GLN A 134 1.59 -1.85 -1.93
C GLN A 134 2.08 -0.41 -2.05
N ALA A 135 3.25 -0.15 -1.48
CA ALA A 135 3.97 1.11 -1.68
C ALA A 135 5.14 0.82 -2.62
N MET A 136 5.08 1.36 -3.84
CA MET A 136 6.01 1.03 -4.94
C MET A 136 5.93 -0.47 -5.30
N GLN A 137 7.05 -1.20 -5.28
CA GLN A 137 7.12 -2.66 -5.53
C GLN A 137 7.17 -3.50 -4.23
N MET A 138 6.98 -2.88 -3.06
CA MET A 138 6.95 -3.60 -1.78
C MET A 138 5.53 -3.69 -1.22
N MET A 139 5.15 -4.91 -0.80
CA MET A 139 3.93 -5.15 -0.04
C MET A 139 4.22 -5.09 1.46
N ARG A 140 3.53 -4.21 2.16
CA ARG A 140 3.62 -4.07 3.63
C ARG A 140 2.32 -4.51 4.29
N PRO A 141 2.36 -5.34 5.33
CA PRO A 141 1.16 -5.72 6.07
C PRO A 141 0.59 -4.53 6.83
N VAL A 142 -0.73 -4.42 6.84
CA VAL A 142 -1.47 -3.54 7.74
C VAL A 142 -1.91 -4.37 8.92
N VAL A 143 -1.54 -3.97 10.13
CA VAL A 143 -1.87 -4.66 11.38
C VAL A 143 -2.82 -3.84 12.23
N ALA A 144 -3.73 -4.51 12.94
CA ALA A 144 -4.62 -3.87 13.89
C ALA A 144 -3.83 -3.41 15.13
N GLN A 145 -3.99 -2.16 15.53
CA GLN A 145 -3.34 -1.62 16.74
C GLN A 145 -4.12 -1.94 18.02
N GLN A 146 -5.42 -2.22 17.89
CA GLN A 146 -6.33 -2.53 18.98
C GLN A 146 -7.19 -3.73 18.62
N ALA A 147 -7.70 -4.45 19.64
CA ALA A 147 -8.66 -5.53 19.44
C ALA A 147 -10.09 -4.96 19.31
N GLY A 148 -10.90 -5.59 18.45
CA GLY A 148 -12.26 -5.11 18.18
C GLY A 148 -12.95 -5.92 17.10
N GLN A 149 -14.23 -5.62 16.89
CA GLN A 149 -15.00 -6.19 15.77
C GLN A 149 -15.02 -5.25 14.57
N VAL A 150 -14.81 -5.77 13.36
CA VAL A 150 -14.84 -4.95 12.13
C VAL A 150 -16.26 -4.45 11.86
N LYS A 151 -16.50 -3.15 12.09
CA LYS A 151 -17.80 -2.50 11.89
C LYS A 151 -18.01 -2.11 10.43
N ALA A 152 -16.97 -1.59 9.79
CA ALA A 152 -17.03 -1.14 8.40
C ALA A 152 -15.65 -1.22 7.72
N LEU A 153 -15.66 -1.46 6.40
CA LEU A 153 -14.50 -1.34 5.53
C LEU A 153 -14.62 -0.01 4.78
N LEU A 154 -13.72 0.93 5.07
CA LEU A 154 -13.71 2.28 4.51
C LEU A 154 -12.93 2.33 3.18
N ALA A 155 -11.91 1.47 3.04
CA ALA A 155 -11.15 1.30 1.81
C ALA A 155 -11.52 0.00 1.08
N LYS A 156 -11.50 0.05 -0.26
CA LYS A 156 -11.79 -1.09 -1.14
C LYS A 156 -10.50 -1.73 -1.64
N ASN A 157 -10.59 -2.97 -2.09
CA ASN A 157 -9.46 -3.64 -2.73
C ASN A 157 -9.03 -2.91 -4.01
N GLY A 158 -7.75 -2.53 -4.10
CA GLY A 158 -7.17 -1.77 -5.20
C GLY A 158 -7.28 -0.25 -5.06
N ASP A 159 -7.76 0.26 -3.92
CA ASP A 159 -7.94 1.70 -3.69
C ASP A 159 -6.62 2.41 -3.34
N GLU A 160 -6.44 3.64 -3.83
CA GLU A 160 -5.30 4.51 -3.48
C GLU A 160 -5.51 5.12 -2.09
N VAL A 161 -4.60 4.83 -1.17
CA VAL A 161 -4.68 5.26 0.23
C VAL A 161 -3.47 6.11 0.61
N ASN A 162 -3.73 7.14 1.41
CA ASN A 162 -2.72 8.08 1.92
C ASN A 162 -2.29 7.73 3.35
N PHE A 163 -1.15 8.24 3.79
CA PHE A 163 -0.71 8.10 5.18
C PHE A 163 -1.78 8.62 6.15
N GLY A 164 -2.12 7.79 7.15
CA GLY A 164 -3.14 8.12 8.14
C GLY A 164 -4.58 7.99 7.65
N GLN A 165 -4.82 7.62 6.38
CA GLN A 165 -6.18 7.42 5.87
C GLN A 165 -6.83 6.20 6.55
N PRO A 166 -8.06 6.32 7.09
CA PRO A 166 -8.74 5.21 7.74
C PRO A 166 -9.15 4.16 6.70
N LEU A 167 -8.77 2.91 6.96
CA LEU A 167 -9.01 1.78 6.06
C LEU A 167 -10.21 0.94 6.52
N LEU A 168 -10.35 0.81 7.83
CA LEU A 168 -11.40 0.00 8.45
C LEU A 168 -11.70 0.54 9.85
N GLN A 169 -12.98 0.48 10.21
CA GLN A 169 -13.51 0.91 11.48
C GLN A 169 -13.75 -0.30 12.37
N LEU A 170 -13.22 -0.26 13.58
CA LEU A 170 -13.37 -1.28 14.60
C LEU A 170 -14.35 -0.77 15.66
N ALA A 171 -15.28 -1.63 16.09
CA ALA A 171 -15.92 -1.48 17.38
C ALA A 171 -14.97 -2.07 18.41
N LEU A 172 -14.28 -1.20 19.15
CA LEU A 172 -13.28 -1.64 20.12
C LEU A 172 -13.93 -2.48 21.21
N ASP A 173 -13.29 -3.59 21.56
CA ASP A 173 -13.58 -4.27 22.82
C ASP A 173 -13.05 -3.36 23.92
N THR A 174 -13.89 -2.43 24.38
CA THR A 174 -13.59 -1.70 25.60
C THR A 174 -13.34 -2.77 26.67
N PRO A 175 -12.16 -2.79 27.33
CA PRO A 175 -12.02 -3.58 28.53
C PRO A 175 -13.03 -2.96 29.50
N SER A 176 -14.14 -3.65 29.69
CA SER A 176 -15.15 -3.26 30.67
C SER A 176 -14.40 -2.98 31.97
N GLU A 177 -14.48 -1.73 32.41
CA GLU A 177 -13.81 -1.21 33.59
C GLU A 177 -14.05 -2.20 34.76
N VAL A 178 -12.96 -2.64 35.37
CA VAL A 178 -12.95 -3.45 36.59
C VAL A 178 -13.43 -2.65 37.78
#